data_AF-A0A933GZT1-F1
#
_entry.id   AF-A0A933GZT1-F1
#
_cell.length_a   1.000
_cell.length_b   1.000
_cell.length_c   1.000
_cell.angle_alpha   90.00
_cell.angle_beta   90.00
_cell.angle_gamma   90.00
#
_symmetry.space_group_name_H-M   'P 1'
#
loop_
_entity.id
_entity.type
_entity.pdbx_description
1 polymer ?
#
loop_
_entity_poly.entity_id
_entity_poly.type
_entity_poly.pdbx_seq_one_letter_code
_entity_poly.pdbx_strand_id
1 'polypeptide(L)' 'MRTTYREVAEEAFKLSPKARAKLARELLRSLEPTGEAEIDRLWLEEAKRRDRELDAGQAALPIDQVLARARAVVR' A
#
# COMPACT_ATOMS: atom_id res chain seq x y z
N MET A 1 -22.13 -17.92 -17.19
CA MET A 1 -21.82 -17.24 -18.47
C MET A 1 -20.30 -17.20 -18.63
N ARG A 2 -19.77 -17.47 -19.84
CA ARG A 2 -18.36 -17.21 -20.17
C ARG A 2 -18.35 -15.94 -21.01
N THR A 3 -17.86 -14.85 -20.45
CA THR A 3 -17.63 -13.59 -21.17
C THR A 3 -16.13 -13.48 -21.40
N THR A 4 -15.72 -13.22 -22.64
CA THR A 4 -14.32 -13.07 -23.01
C THR A 4 -13.84 -11.66 -22.69
N TYR A 5 -12.52 -11.49 -22.50
CA TYR A 5 -11.91 -10.17 -22.29
C TYR A 5 -12.34 -9.16 -23.38
N ARG A 6 -12.37 -9.62 -24.64
CA ARG A 6 -12.70 -8.78 -25.78
C ARG A 6 -14.13 -8.23 -25.69
N GLU A 7 -15.09 -9.09 -25.38
CA GLU A 7 -16.50 -8.68 -25.22
C GLU A 7 -16.65 -7.66 -24.08
N VAL A 8 -15.97 -7.87 -22.95
CA VAL A 8 -16.00 -6.91 -21.83
C VAL A 8 -15.39 -5.56 -22.21
N ALA A 9 -14.26 -5.57 -22.93
CA ALA A 9 -13.60 -4.36 -23.37
C ALA A 9 -14.46 -3.57 -24.38
N GLU A 10 -15.05 -4.26 -25.35
CA GLU A 10 -15.93 -3.65 -26.36
C GLU A 10 -17.15 -2.99 -25.72
N GLU A 11 -17.81 -3.64 -24.75
CA GLU A 11 -18.93 -3.05 -24.01
C GLU A 11 -18.49 -1.87 -23.13
N ALA A 12 -17.33 -1.98 -22.46
CA ALA A 12 -16.79 -0.89 -21.65
C ALA A 12 -16.51 0.36 -22.51
N PHE A 13 -16.03 0.20 -23.75
CA PHE A 13 -15.78 1.35 -24.63
C PHE A 13 -17.04 2.08 -25.08
N LYS A 14 -18.20 1.42 -25.13
CA LYS A 14 -19.49 2.06 -25.43
C LYS A 14 -19.97 3.01 -24.32
N LEU A 15 -19.45 2.87 -23.10
CA LEU A 15 -19.79 3.75 -21.98
C LEU A 15 -19.24 5.17 -22.19
N SER A 16 -19.94 6.16 -21.60
CA SER A 16 -19.43 7.53 -21.53
C SER A 16 -18.11 7.58 -20.76
N PRO A 17 -17.25 8.60 -20.98
CA PRO A 17 -15.98 8.74 -20.27
C PRO A 17 -16.12 8.66 -18.74
N LYS A 18 -17.17 9.27 -18.18
CA LYS A 18 -17.46 9.25 -16.74
C LYS A 18 -17.83 7.84 -16.24
N ALA A 19 -18.65 7.11 -17.00
CA ALA A 19 -19.03 5.74 -16.65
C ALA A 19 -17.84 4.77 -16.76
N ARG A 20 -17.00 4.91 -17.78
CA ARG A 20 -15.73 4.15 -17.90
C ARG A 20 -14.80 4.40 -16.73
N ALA A 21 -14.62 5.66 -16.32
CA ALA A 21 -13.78 6.01 -15.17
C ALA A 21 -14.29 5.40 -13.86
N LYS A 22 -15.62 5.34 -13.68
CA LYS A 22 -16.24 4.66 -12.53
C LYS A 22 -15.95 3.16 -12.55
N LEU A 23 -16.18 2.49 -13.69
CA LEU A 23 -15.92 1.07 -13.86
C LEU A 23 -14.45 0.72 -13.63
N ALA A 24 -13.52 1.50 -14.20
CA ALA A 24 -12.09 1.31 -13.99
C ALA A 24 -11.70 1.37 -12.50
N ARG A 25 -12.30 2.29 -11.72
CA ARG A 25 -12.06 2.40 -10.28
C ARG A 25 -12.60 1.20 -9.49
N GLU A 26 -13.74 0.66 -9.89
CA GLU A 26 -14.31 -0.53 -9.25
C GLU A 26 -13.48 -1.77 -9.56
N LEU A 27 -13.03 -1.94 -10.81
CA LEU A 27 -12.11 -3.00 -11.20
C LEU A 27 -10.79 -2.90 -10.44
N LEU A 28 -10.18 -1.71 -10.34
CA LEU A 28 -8.97 -1.50 -9.54
C LEU A 28 -9.16 -1.90 -8.08
N ARG A 29 -10.27 -1.48 -7.45
CA ARG A 29 -10.59 -1.88 -6.07
C ARG A 29 -10.83 -3.38 -5.92
N SER A 30 -11.34 -4.06 -6.95
CA SER A 30 -11.49 -5.52 -6.92
C SER A 30 -10.16 -6.28 -7.00
N LEU A 31 -9.09 -5.61 -7.47
CA LEU A 31 -7.73 -6.15 -7.49
C LEU A 31 -6.98 -5.88 -6.19
N GLU A 32 -7.47 -4.96 -5.35
CA GLU A 32 -6.94 -4.79 -4.01
C GLU A 32 -7.20 -6.11 -3.26
N PRO A 33 -6.15 -6.76 -2.73
CA PRO A 33 -6.36 -7.96 -1.96
C PRO A 33 -7.29 -7.63 -0.79
N THR A 34 -8.10 -8.59 -0.33
CA THR A 34 -8.76 -8.55 0.98
C THR A 34 -7.80 -8.29 2.15
N GLY A 35 -6.49 -8.24 1.86
CA GLY A 35 -5.37 -7.97 2.73
C GLY A 35 -5.15 -6.51 3.13
N GLU A 36 -6.07 -5.55 2.95
CA GLU A 36 -6.01 -4.33 3.79
C GLU A 36 -5.99 -4.71 5.27
N ALA A 37 -6.83 -5.67 5.67
CA ALA A 37 -6.83 -6.21 7.02
C ALA A 37 -5.55 -6.99 7.38
N GLU A 38 -4.91 -7.64 6.41
CA GLU A 38 -3.64 -8.36 6.64
C GLU A 38 -2.46 -7.38 6.73
N ILE A 39 -2.43 -6.36 5.88
CA ILE A 39 -1.46 -5.27 5.91
C ILE A 39 -1.60 -4.51 7.23
N ASP A 40 -2.82 -4.17 7.65
CA ASP A 40 -3.09 -3.53 8.94
C ASP A 40 -2.64 -4.41 10.11
N ARG A 41 -2.89 -5.73 10.04
CA ARG A 41 -2.39 -6.67 11.05
C ARG A 41 -0.87 -6.67 11.11
N LEU A 42 -0.20 -6.78 9.96
CA LEU A 42 1.26 -6.81 9.88
C LEU A 42 1.88 -5.49 10.38
N TRP A 43 1.28 -4.34 10.05
CA TRP A 43 1.71 -3.04 10.57
C TRP A 43 1.51 -2.92 12.08
N LEU A 44 0.39 -3.41 12.61
CA LEU A 44 0.13 -3.42 14.04
C LEU A 44 1.14 -4.29 14.80
N GLU A 45 1.44 -5.48 14.28
CA GLU A 45 2.46 -6.38 14.84
C GLU A 45 3.84 -5.71 14.86
N GLU A 46 4.21 -5.06 13.75
CA GLU A 46 5.49 -4.36 13.63
C GLU A 46 5.59 -3.14 14.55
N ALA A 47 4.50 -2.36 14.68
CA ALA A 47 4.45 -1.23 15.61
C ALA A 47 4.67 -1.70 17.06
N LYS A 48 3.97 -2.76 17.48
CA LYS A 48 4.12 -3.37 18.82
C LYS A 48 5.52 -3.95 19.05
N ARG A 49 6.18 -4.44 18.01
CA ARG A 49 7.58 -4.90 18.11
C ARG A 49 8.52 -3.71 18.33
N ARG A 50 8.41 -2.67 17.52
CA ARG A 50 9.24 -1.46 17.63
C ARG A 50 9.07 -0.73 18.96
N ASP A 51 7.85 -0.64 19.46
CA ASP A 51 7.54 -0.05 20.77
C ASP A 51 8.32 -0.74 21.89
N ARG A 52 8.26 -2.08 21.94
CA ARG A 52 9.02 -2.89 22.91
C ARG A 52 10.53 -2.73 22.76
N GLU A 53 11.06 -2.60 21.54
CA GLU A 53 12.49 -2.39 21.30
C GLU A 53 12.95 -1.00 21.74
N LEU A 54 12.07 0.01 21.65
CA LEU A 54 12.34 1.34 22.18
C LEU A 54 12.35 1.34 23.71
N ASP A 55 11.34 0.71 24.34
CA ASP A 55 11.27 0.57 25.80
C ASP A 55 12.47 -0.21 26.36
N ALA A 56 12.93 -1.23 25.63
CA ALA A 56 14.13 -2.00 25.98
C ALA A 56 15.45 -1.27 25.72
N GLY A 57 15.42 -0.06 25.14
CA GLY A 57 16.62 0.72 24.78
C GLY A 57 17.43 0.12 23.63
N GLN A 58 16.84 -0.77 22.82
CA GLN A 58 17.52 -1.50 21.75
C GLN A 58 17.43 -0.81 20.39
N ALA A 59 16.43 0.05 20.18
CA ALA A 59 16.17 0.71 18.90
C ALA A 59 16.48 2.22 18.87
N ALA A 60 16.84 2.83 20.00
CA ALA A 60 17.13 4.25 20.09
C ALA A 60 18.62 4.55 19.78
N LEU A 61 18.86 5.64 19.04
CA LEU A 61 20.20 6.17 18.79
C LEU A 61 20.26 7.65 19.21
N PRO A 62 21.41 8.12 19.74
CA PRO A 62 21.62 9.55 19.97
C PRO A 62 21.45 10.37 18.69
N ILE A 63 20.78 11.52 18.81
CA ILE A 63 20.38 12.34 17.65
C ILE A 63 21.57 12.85 16.84
N ASP A 64 22.70 13.14 17.48
CA ASP A 64 23.96 13.53 16.86
C ASP A 64 24.49 12.44 15.91
N GLN A 65 24.42 11.17 16.33
CA GLN A 65 24.82 10.03 15.50
C GLN A 65 23.89 9.84 14.31
N VAL A 66 22.56 10.00 14.51
CA VAL A 66 21.57 9.91 13.43
C VAL A 66 21.81 10.99 12.38
N LEU A 67 22.00 12.25 12.80
CA LEU A 67 22.25 13.37 11.91
C LEU A 67 23.56 13.24 11.15
N ALA A 68 24.63 12.75 11.80
CA ALA A 68 25.91 12.50 11.15
C ALA A 68 25.77 11.45 10.03
N ARG A 69 25.09 10.33 10.30
CA ARG A 69 24.84 9.27 9.31
C ARG A 69 23.98 9.78 8.15
N ALA A 70 22.87 10.48 8.41
CA ALA A 70 21.98 10.98 7.38
C ALA A 70 22.70 11.94 6.41
N ARG A 71 23.54 12.85 6.93
CA ARG A 71 24.34 13.77 6.11
C ARG A 71 25.40 13.06 5.26
N ALA A 72 25.91 11.91 5.71
CA ALA A 72 26.89 11.14 4.97
C ALA A 72 26.27 10.42 3.75
N VAL A 73 24.98 10.09 3.79
CA VAL A 73 24.26 9.38 2.70
C VAL A 73 23.80 10.33 1.59
N VAL A 74 23.63 11.63 1.88
CA VAL A 74 23.10 12.64 0.94
C VAL A 74 24.22 13.37 0.16
N ARG A 75 25.47 12.92 0.26
CA ARG A 75 26.58 13.42 -0.57
C ARG A 75 26.81 12.53 -1.79
#